data_AF-A0A939A853-F1
#
_entry.id   AF-A0A939A853-F1
#
_cell.length_a   1.000
_cell.length_b   1.000
_cell.length_c   1.000
_cell.angle_alpha   90.00
_cell.angle_beta   90.00
_cell.angle_gamma   90.00
#
_symmetry.space_group_name_H-M   'P 1'
#
loop_
_entity.id
_entity.type
_entity.pdbx_description
1 polymer ?
#
loop_
_entity_poly.entity_id
_entity_poly.type
_entity_poly.pdbx_seq_one_letter_code
_entity_poly.pdbx_strand_id
1 'polypeptide(L)'
;MKAVFRMWGNTRMIILVAVCAAIYAAALIAFKTALPLVPGITEVRVANIFPMVFGLLFGPAGAWGTAIGNLIGDFFGGTFGPGSIPGFVGNFLLGYLPFALWITLVPIAQKSREWKPGNLRCWINYILIAFISSAACGVVISAGVDALGIVPYSVLSKIITLNNTIASLIGVALLTSVFGVVRYQFGLFWAEIMEEAEIGRPIAGLLGAWLVTLASLIGIFGEMLIDLPSAAIGWVATLAIIIGSLLL
;
A
#
# COMPACT_ATOMS: atom_id res chain seq x y z
N MET A 1 10.56 5.11 -8.39
CA MET A 1 9.44 4.88 -9.31
C MET A 1 9.82 4.21 -10.64
N LYS A 2 11.08 4.22 -11.09
CA LYS A 2 11.48 3.62 -12.37
C LYS A 2 10.97 2.18 -12.56
N ALA A 3 11.12 1.34 -11.54
CA ALA A 3 10.65 -0.05 -11.54
C ALA A 3 9.14 -0.19 -11.85
N VAL A 4 8.31 0.73 -11.34
CA VAL A 4 6.83 0.73 -11.51
C VAL A 4 6.43 0.84 -12.98
N PHE A 5 7.22 1.56 -13.78
CA PHE A 5 6.96 1.75 -15.20
C PHE A 5 7.70 0.73 -16.06
N ARG A 6 8.94 0.37 -15.70
CA ARG A 6 9.76 -0.56 -16.49
C ARG A 6 9.29 -2.01 -16.40
N MET A 7 8.64 -2.42 -15.30
CA MET A 7 8.16 -3.80 -15.15
C MET A 7 7.20 -4.26 -16.26
N TRP A 8 6.50 -3.35 -16.94
CA TRP A 8 5.59 -3.67 -18.03
C TRP A 8 6.30 -4.19 -19.28
N GLY A 9 7.63 -4.08 -19.37
CA GLY A 9 8.44 -4.76 -20.40
C GLY A 9 8.69 -6.24 -20.10
N ASN A 10 8.36 -6.72 -18.89
CA ASN A 10 8.67 -8.08 -18.44
C ASN A 10 7.39 -8.92 -18.29
N THR A 11 7.25 -9.96 -19.12
CA THR A 11 6.06 -10.82 -19.15
C THR A 11 5.74 -11.45 -17.79
N ARG A 12 6.75 -11.86 -17.00
CA ARG A 12 6.51 -12.44 -15.67
C ARG A 12 5.91 -11.41 -14.72
N MET A 13 6.36 -10.16 -14.78
CA MET A 13 5.81 -9.08 -13.96
C MET A 13 4.36 -8.75 -14.34
N ILE A 14 4.03 -8.75 -15.65
CA ILE A 14 2.65 -8.56 -16.13
C ILE A 14 1.74 -9.67 -15.59
N ILE A 15 2.18 -10.93 -15.66
CA ILE A 15 1.44 -12.07 -15.11
C ILE A 15 1.24 -11.90 -13.60
N LEU A 16 2.28 -11.48 -12.87
CA LEU A 16 2.18 -11.23 -11.43
C LEU A 16 1.17 -10.12 -11.09
N VAL A 17 1.06 -9.06 -11.91
CA VAL A 17 -0.01 -8.05 -11.75
C VAL A 17 -1.38 -8.70 -11.84
N ALA A 18 -1.62 -9.50 -12.88
CA ALA A 18 -2.90 -10.17 -13.08
C ALA A 18 -3.23 -11.14 -11.93
N VAL A 19 -2.26 -11.93 -11.47
CA VAL A 19 -2.44 -12.85 -10.33
C VAL A 19 -2.72 -12.09 -9.03
N CYS A 20 -1.95 -11.05 -8.73
CA CYS A 20 -2.17 -10.23 -7.54
C CYS A 20 -3.56 -9.55 -7.58
N ALA A 21 -3.94 -8.99 -8.74
CA ALA A 21 -5.24 -8.37 -8.92
C ALA A 21 -6.38 -9.38 -8.75
N ALA A 22 -6.26 -10.57 -9.35
CA ALA A 22 -7.27 -11.61 -9.24
C ALA A 22 -7.45 -12.10 -7.79
N ILE A 23 -6.36 -12.38 -7.08
CA ILE A 23 -6.43 -12.82 -5.67
C ILE A 23 -7.02 -11.73 -4.79
N TYR A 24 -6.54 -10.48 -4.94
CA TYR A 24 -7.01 -9.38 -4.11
C TYR A 24 -8.48 -9.05 -4.40
N ALA A 25 -8.89 -9.00 -5.67
CA ALA A 25 -10.28 -8.78 -6.06
C ALA A 25 -11.19 -9.91 -5.58
N ALA A 26 -10.80 -11.18 -5.76
CA ALA A 26 -11.59 -12.32 -5.30
C ALA A 26 -11.81 -12.27 -3.78
N ALA A 27 -10.77 -11.95 -3.01
CA ALA A 27 -10.90 -11.78 -1.57
C ALA A 27 -11.81 -10.59 -1.21
N LEU A 28 -11.68 -9.45 -1.91
CA LEU A 28 -12.58 -8.31 -1.69
C LEU A 28 -14.04 -8.68 -1.96
N ILE A 29 -14.33 -9.34 -3.08
CA ILE A 29 -15.69 -9.75 -3.45
C ILE A 29 -16.25 -10.75 -2.42
N ALA A 30 -15.46 -11.75 -2.03
CA ALA A 30 -15.90 -12.80 -1.12
C ALA A 30 -16.24 -12.28 0.29
N PHE A 31 -15.48 -11.29 0.79
CA PHE A 31 -15.62 -10.79 2.15
C PHE A 31 -16.37 -9.46 2.27
N LYS A 32 -16.87 -8.90 1.15
CA LYS A 32 -17.44 -7.55 1.12
C LYS A 32 -18.61 -7.34 2.06
N THR A 33 -19.48 -8.34 2.18
CA THR A 33 -20.69 -8.25 3.00
C THR A 33 -20.50 -8.80 4.42
N ALA A 34 -19.29 -9.25 4.77
CA ALA A 34 -19.09 -10.01 6.00
C ALA A 34 -19.13 -9.13 7.27
N LEU A 35 -18.53 -7.93 7.23
CA LEU A 35 -18.39 -7.04 8.41
C LEU A 35 -18.33 -5.54 8.03
N PRO A 36 -19.43 -4.89 7.65
CA PRO A 36 -19.43 -3.46 7.30
C PRO A 36 -19.04 -2.60 8.52
N LEU A 37 -18.05 -1.71 8.36
CA LEU A 37 -17.65 -0.71 9.36
C LEU A 37 -18.40 0.60 9.14
N VAL A 38 -18.52 1.00 7.88
CA VAL A 38 -19.38 2.08 7.38
C VAL A 38 -20.19 1.50 6.22
N PRO A 39 -21.52 1.30 6.37
CA PRO A 39 -22.35 0.68 5.34
C PRO A 39 -22.17 1.35 3.98
N GLY A 40 -21.87 0.54 2.95
CA GLY A 40 -21.69 1.00 1.57
C GLY A 40 -20.35 1.70 1.27
N ILE A 41 -19.48 1.94 2.27
CA ILE A 41 -18.22 2.68 2.08
C ILE A 41 -16.99 1.87 2.49
N THR A 42 -16.98 1.29 3.70
CA THR A 42 -15.85 0.48 4.15
C THR A 42 -16.29 -0.64 5.07
N GLU A 43 -15.70 -1.81 4.89
CA GLU A 43 -15.89 -2.97 5.77
C GLU A 43 -14.57 -3.32 6.49
N VAL A 44 -14.61 -4.35 7.33
CA VAL A 44 -13.39 -5.04 7.73
C VAL A 44 -12.84 -5.75 6.50
N ARG A 45 -11.87 -5.11 5.82
CA ARG A 45 -11.32 -5.60 4.57
C ARG A 45 -10.32 -6.71 4.83
N VAL A 46 -10.82 -7.94 4.98
CA VAL A 46 -9.99 -9.14 5.15
C VAL A 46 -8.96 -9.29 4.02
N ALA A 47 -9.30 -8.85 2.80
CA ALA A 47 -8.38 -8.83 1.67
C ALA A 47 -7.10 -7.99 1.92
N ASN A 48 -7.12 -7.03 2.86
CA ASN A 48 -5.97 -6.15 3.12
C ASN A 48 -4.81 -6.86 3.84
N ILE A 49 -4.90 -8.17 4.08
CA ILE A 49 -3.75 -9.00 4.43
C ILE A 49 -2.76 -9.14 3.26
N PHE A 50 -3.21 -8.93 2.02
CA PHE A 50 -2.41 -9.16 0.81
C PHE A 50 -1.51 -8.00 0.38
N PRO A 51 -1.93 -6.73 0.37
CA PRO A 51 -1.16 -5.62 -0.21
C PRO A 51 0.28 -5.50 0.30
N MET A 52 0.48 -5.55 1.62
CA MET A 52 1.83 -5.48 2.22
C MET A 52 2.69 -6.66 1.77
N VAL A 53 2.10 -7.86 1.72
CA VAL A 53 2.76 -9.10 1.31
C VAL A 53 3.11 -9.07 -0.18
N PHE A 54 2.16 -8.64 -1.02
CA PHE A 54 2.34 -8.48 -2.45
C PHE A 54 3.40 -7.43 -2.78
N GLY A 55 3.41 -6.31 -2.06
CA GLY A 55 4.46 -5.31 -2.20
C GLY A 55 5.84 -5.91 -1.93
N LEU A 56 6.02 -6.61 -0.81
CA LEU A 56 7.33 -7.19 -0.48
C LEU A 56 7.75 -8.33 -1.42
N LEU A 57 6.83 -9.22 -1.83
CA LEU A 57 7.13 -10.38 -2.67
C LEU A 57 7.23 -10.04 -4.17
N PHE A 58 6.33 -9.19 -4.66
CA PHE A 58 6.11 -8.93 -6.07
C PHE A 58 6.38 -7.47 -6.47
N GLY A 59 6.78 -6.61 -5.53
CA GLY A 59 7.28 -5.27 -5.79
C GLY A 59 6.29 -4.42 -6.59
N PRO A 60 6.71 -3.87 -7.75
CA PRO A 60 5.82 -3.03 -8.57
C PRO A 60 4.61 -3.80 -9.11
N ALA A 61 4.74 -5.11 -9.36
CA ALA A 61 3.60 -5.93 -9.80
C ALA A 61 2.56 -6.07 -8.69
N GLY A 62 3.01 -6.23 -7.44
CA GLY A 62 2.14 -6.24 -6.26
C GLY A 62 1.39 -4.92 -6.04
N ALA A 63 2.06 -3.78 -6.28
CA ALA A 63 1.46 -2.46 -6.20
C ALA A 63 0.32 -2.25 -7.23
N TRP A 64 0.60 -2.53 -8.50
CA TRP A 64 -0.41 -2.45 -9.56
C TRP A 64 -1.52 -3.48 -9.37
N GLY A 65 -1.17 -4.70 -8.98
CA GLY A 65 -2.15 -5.75 -8.68
C GLY A 65 -3.11 -5.35 -7.56
N THR A 66 -2.61 -4.69 -6.50
CA THR A 66 -3.46 -4.18 -5.42
C THR A 66 -4.41 -3.09 -5.91
N ALA A 67 -3.92 -2.14 -6.71
CA ALA A 67 -4.74 -1.05 -7.26
C ALA A 67 -5.84 -1.56 -8.20
N ILE A 68 -5.47 -2.42 -9.16
CA ILE A 68 -6.38 -3.00 -10.14
C ILE A 68 -7.35 -3.96 -9.45
N GLY A 69 -6.88 -4.78 -8.51
CA GLY A 69 -7.71 -5.67 -7.73
C GLY A 69 -8.76 -4.92 -6.90
N ASN A 70 -8.41 -3.76 -6.33
CA ASN A 70 -9.38 -2.89 -5.67
C ASN A 70 -10.47 -2.45 -6.65
N LEU A 71 -10.09 -1.97 -7.84
CA LEU A 71 -11.05 -1.48 -8.84
C LEU A 71 -12.01 -2.58 -9.32
N ILE A 72 -11.49 -3.80 -9.53
CA ILE A 72 -12.31 -4.96 -9.86
C ILE A 72 -13.26 -5.29 -8.70
N GLY A 73 -12.76 -5.27 -7.46
CA GLY A 73 -13.57 -5.48 -6.25
C GLY A 73 -14.66 -4.41 -6.07
N ASP A 74 -14.40 -3.17 -6.46
CA ASP A 74 -15.41 -2.10 -6.48
C ASP A 74 -16.50 -2.38 -7.52
N PHE A 75 -16.11 -2.80 -8.72
CA PHE A 75 -17.01 -3.13 -9.83
C PHE A 75 -17.96 -4.28 -9.48
N PHE A 76 -17.41 -5.43 -9.09
CA PHE A 76 -18.21 -6.62 -8.78
C PHE A 76 -18.87 -6.56 -7.40
N GLY A 77 -18.32 -5.76 -6.50
CA GLY A 77 -18.85 -5.59 -5.17
C GLY A 77 -19.84 -4.42 -5.02
N GLY A 78 -20.27 -3.79 -6.11
CA GLY A 78 -21.32 -2.77 -6.09
C GLY A 78 -20.96 -1.41 -5.49
N THR A 79 -19.66 -1.10 -5.33
CA THR A 79 -19.19 0.21 -4.81
C THR A 79 -18.45 1.03 -5.86
N PHE A 80 -18.52 0.63 -7.13
CA PHE A 80 -17.92 1.35 -8.22
C PHE A 80 -18.55 2.73 -8.40
N GLY A 81 -17.71 3.76 -8.40
CA GLY A 81 -18.15 5.15 -8.55
C GLY A 81 -16.97 6.12 -8.49
N PRO A 82 -17.23 7.43 -8.34
CA PRO A 82 -16.16 8.43 -8.28
C PRO A 82 -15.11 8.18 -7.18
N GLY A 83 -15.53 7.56 -6.06
CA GLY A 83 -14.62 7.14 -4.98
C GLY A 83 -13.61 6.04 -5.35
N SER A 84 -13.82 5.32 -6.46
CA SER A 84 -12.88 4.31 -6.94
C SER A 84 -11.57 4.90 -7.47
N ILE A 85 -11.53 6.18 -7.84
CA ILE A 85 -10.31 6.86 -8.28
C ILE A 85 -9.32 7.03 -7.10
N PRO A 86 -9.68 7.72 -6.00
CA PRO A 86 -8.79 7.80 -4.84
C PRO A 86 -8.59 6.41 -4.21
N GLY A 87 -9.58 5.52 -4.29
CA GLY A 87 -9.44 4.10 -3.96
C GLY A 87 -8.31 3.40 -4.71
N PHE A 88 -8.24 3.57 -6.03
CA PHE A 88 -7.18 3.00 -6.87
C PHE A 88 -5.80 3.51 -6.46
N VAL A 89 -5.65 4.83 -6.29
CA VAL A 89 -4.36 5.45 -5.92
C VAL A 89 -3.93 5.05 -4.51
N GLY A 90 -4.84 5.05 -3.53
CA GLY A 90 -4.53 4.63 -2.16
C GLY A 90 -4.10 3.17 -2.09
N ASN A 91 -4.79 2.28 -2.81
CA ASN A 91 -4.44 0.86 -2.88
C ASN A 91 -3.13 0.60 -3.64
N PHE A 92 -2.85 1.40 -4.67
CA PHE A 92 -1.53 1.40 -5.30
C PHE A 92 -0.43 1.72 -4.28
N LEU A 93 -0.59 2.79 -3.50
CA LEU A 93 0.35 3.19 -2.45
C LEU A 93 0.50 2.13 -1.37
N LEU A 94 -0.60 1.49 -0.97
CA LEU A 94 -0.62 0.42 0.02
C LEU A 94 0.25 -0.77 -0.40
N GLY A 95 0.31 -1.11 -1.69
CA GLY A 95 1.20 -2.15 -2.23
C GLY A 95 2.59 -1.62 -2.65
N TYR A 96 2.72 -0.34 -3.00
CA TYR A 96 3.97 0.28 -3.47
C TYR A 96 4.95 0.61 -2.33
N LEU A 97 4.46 1.31 -1.31
CA LEU A 97 5.28 1.76 -0.18
C LEU A 97 5.98 0.61 0.57
N PRO A 98 5.38 -0.59 0.73
CA PRO A 98 6.04 -1.75 1.31
C PRO A 98 7.44 -2.03 0.76
N PHE A 99 7.61 -2.10 -0.57
CA PHE A 99 8.91 -2.41 -1.16
C PHE A 99 9.80 -1.19 -1.34
N ALA A 100 9.20 -0.01 -1.53
CA ALA A 100 9.93 1.24 -1.72
C ALA A 100 10.59 1.71 -0.41
N LEU A 101 9.86 1.63 0.71
CA LEU A 101 10.34 2.02 2.03
C LEU A 101 11.27 0.98 2.66
N TRP A 102 11.17 -0.29 2.25
CA TRP A 102 11.93 -1.40 2.83
C TRP A 102 13.44 -1.13 2.92
N ILE A 103 14.00 -0.49 1.89
CA ILE A 103 15.42 -0.17 1.78
C ILE A 103 15.74 1.33 1.93
N THR A 104 14.75 2.19 2.09
CA THR A 104 14.94 3.66 2.11
C THR A 104 14.62 4.34 3.44
N LEU A 105 13.83 3.70 4.32
CA LEU A 105 13.41 4.26 5.60
C LEU A 105 14.52 4.22 6.68
N VAL A 106 15.48 5.13 6.62
CA VAL A 106 16.59 5.25 7.59
C VAL A 106 16.05 5.76 8.94
N PRO A 107 16.49 5.21 10.10
CA PRO A 107 17.62 4.30 10.31
C PRO A 107 17.27 2.80 10.29
N ILE A 108 16.02 2.43 10.07
CA ILE A 108 15.55 1.04 10.18
C ILE A 108 15.63 0.25 8.85
N ALA A 109 15.91 0.93 7.74
CA ALA A 109 16.00 0.38 6.39
C ALA A 109 16.86 -0.88 6.33
N GLN A 110 16.36 -1.90 5.64
CA GLN A 110 17.09 -3.14 5.43
C GLN A 110 18.15 -2.98 4.33
N LYS A 111 19.27 -3.68 4.51
CA LYS A 111 20.35 -3.74 3.50
C LYS A 111 20.00 -4.67 2.34
N SER A 112 19.06 -5.61 2.54
CA SER A 112 18.57 -6.54 1.54
C SER A 112 17.06 -6.41 1.43
N ARG A 113 16.52 -6.69 0.23
CA ARG A 113 15.08 -6.77 -0.04
C ARG A 113 14.43 -8.03 0.54
N GLU A 114 15.21 -8.88 1.17
CA GLU A 114 14.77 -10.12 1.80
C GLU A 114 13.97 -9.91 3.08
N TRP A 115 12.91 -10.71 3.21
CA TRP A 115 12.31 -11.00 4.50
C TRP A 115 13.18 -11.98 5.27
N LYS A 116 13.61 -11.60 6.48
CA LYS A 116 14.41 -12.44 7.38
C LYS A 116 13.70 -12.56 8.73
N PRO A 117 12.90 -13.62 8.95
CA PRO A 117 12.08 -13.74 10.17
C PRO A 117 12.92 -13.84 11.45
N GLY A 118 14.18 -14.29 11.36
CA GLY A 118 15.10 -14.33 12.50
C GLY A 118 15.72 -12.98 12.90
N ASN A 119 15.43 -11.89 12.18
CA ASN A 119 16.02 -10.57 12.46
C ASN A 119 14.97 -9.59 13.01
N LEU A 120 15.13 -9.17 14.27
CA LEU A 120 14.23 -8.21 14.93
C LEU A 120 14.10 -6.89 14.15
N ARG A 121 15.17 -6.45 13.46
CA ARG A 121 15.12 -5.23 12.66
C ARG A 121 14.18 -5.37 11.45
N CYS A 122 14.06 -6.56 10.87
CA CYS A 122 13.09 -6.83 9.80
C CYS A 122 11.65 -6.71 10.32
N TRP A 123 11.38 -7.21 11.53
CA TRP A 123 10.08 -7.08 12.19
C TRP A 123 9.72 -5.62 12.48
N ILE A 124 10.63 -4.86 13.08
CA ILE A 124 10.42 -3.44 13.36
C ILE A 124 10.15 -2.67 12.06
N ASN A 125 10.96 -2.92 11.02
CA ASN A 125 10.79 -2.29 9.72
C ASN A 125 9.44 -2.64 9.08
N TYR A 126 9.03 -3.91 9.16
CA TYR A 126 7.73 -4.34 8.66
C TYR A 126 6.57 -3.64 9.35
N ILE A 127 6.58 -3.59 10.70
CA ILE A 127 5.50 -2.97 11.49
C ILE A 127 5.39 -1.47 11.16
N LEU A 128 6.52 -0.77 11.08
CA LEU A 128 6.54 0.66 10.78
C LEU A 128 6.05 0.94 9.35
N ILE A 129 6.52 0.16 8.37
CA ILE A 129 6.09 0.32 6.98
C ILE A 129 4.61 -0.06 6.81
N ALA A 130 4.13 -1.09 7.51
CA ALA A 130 2.71 -1.48 7.51
C ALA A 130 1.84 -0.31 7.97
N PHE A 131 2.21 0.36 9.06
CA PHE A 131 1.49 1.54 9.54
C PHE A 131 1.60 2.72 8.57
N ILE A 132 2.80 3.06 8.09
CA ILE A 132 3.02 4.21 7.19
C ILE A 132 2.28 4.03 5.86
N SER A 133 2.30 2.83 5.28
CA SER A 133 1.62 2.52 4.02
C SER A 133 0.10 2.53 4.19
N SER A 134 -0.38 2.04 5.34
CA SER A 134 -1.79 2.07 5.72
C SER A 134 -2.29 3.51 5.91
N ALA A 135 -1.51 4.34 6.60
CA ALA A 135 -1.80 5.75 6.80
C ALA A 135 -1.79 6.53 5.48
N ALA A 136 -0.78 6.30 4.62
CA ALA A 136 -0.72 6.92 3.31
C ALA A 136 -1.97 6.59 2.46
N CYS A 137 -2.36 5.31 2.43
CA CYS A 137 -3.57 4.85 1.76
C CYS A 137 -4.82 5.52 2.34
N GLY A 138 -4.97 5.52 3.67
CA GLY A 138 -6.10 6.15 4.36
C GLY A 138 -6.22 7.64 4.09
N VAL A 139 -5.12 8.39 4.15
CA VAL A 139 -5.10 9.84 3.87
C VAL A 139 -5.55 10.12 2.44
N VAL A 140 -4.98 9.43 1.44
CA VAL A 140 -5.30 9.67 0.02
C VAL A 140 -6.74 9.29 -0.31
N ILE A 141 -7.22 8.15 0.19
CA ILE A 141 -8.61 7.73 -0.03
C ILE A 141 -9.56 8.73 0.62
N SER A 142 -9.30 9.08 1.88
CA SER A 142 -10.19 9.97 2.63
C SER A 142 -10.23 11.37 2.06
N ALA A 143 -9.10 11.93 1.60
CA ALA A 143 -9.10 13.26 0.97
C ALA A 143 -9.99 13.29 -0.29
N GLY A 144 -9.92 12.25 -1.12
CA GLY A 144 -10.75 12.15 -2.31
C GLY A 144 -12.22 11.89 -2.01
N VAL A 145 -12.53 11.01 -1.05
CA VAL A 145 -13.91 10.65 -0.69
C VAL A 145 -14.62 11.79 0.07
N ASP A 146 -13.89 12.52 0.91
CA ASP A 146 -14.38 13.72 1.61
C ASP A 146 -14.71 14.84 0.63
N ALA A 147 -13.87 15.04 -0.40
CA ALA A 147 -14.14 16.02 -1.46
C ALA A 147 -15.39 15.71 -2.29
N LEU A 148 -15.82 14.44 -2.31
CA LEU A 148 -17.07 14.01 -2.93
C LEU A 148 -18.29 14.15 -1.98
N GLY A 149 -18.07 14.58 -0.74
CA GLY A 149 -19.12 14.75 0.28
C GLY A 149 -19.68 13.44 0.83
N ILE A 150 -18.98 12.32 0.64
CA ILE A 150 -19.51 10.99 0.96
C ILE A 150 -19.29 10.64 2.44
N VAL A 151 -18.05 10.74 2.92
CA VAL A 151 -17.70 10.47 4.34
C VAL A 151 -16.63 11.47 4.79
N PRO A 152 -16.75 12.02 6.02
CA PRO A 152 -15.77 12.93 6.58
C PRO A 152 -14.33 12.38 6.61
N TYR A 153 -13.38 13.19 6.16
CA TYR A 153 -11.94 12.86 6.14
C TYR A 153 -11.43 12.30 7.46
N SER A 154 -11.76 12.98 8.57
CA SER A 154 -11.23 12.68 9.92
C SER A 154 -11.60 11.28 10.42
N VAL A 155 -12.80 10.83 10.07
CA VAL A 155 -13.33 9.52 10.44
C VAL A 155 -12.74 8.46 9.51
N LEU A 156 -12.84 8.67 8.21
CA LEU A 156 -12.47 7.65 7.22
C LEU A 156 -10.96 7.36 7.23
N SER A 157 -10.12 8.39 7.41
CA SER A 157 -8.66 8.24 7.40
C SER A 157 -8.19 7.34 8.55
N LYS A 158 -8.74 7.53 9.75
CA LYS A 158 -8.44 6.72 10.96
C LYS A 158 -8.93 5.28 10.81
N ILE A 159 -10.15 5.10 10.29
CA ILE A 159 -10.73 3.76 10.08
C ILE A 159 -9.90 2.97 9.07
N ILE A 160 -9.59 3.54 7.90
CA ILE A 160 -8.81 2.86 6.85
C ILE A 160 -7.40 2.54 7.37
N THR A 161 -6.75 3.50 8.05
CA THR A 161 -5.40 3.29 8.58
C THR A 161 -5.36 2.15 9.58
N LEU A 162 -6.29 2.12 10.53
CA LEU A 162 -6.35 1.07 11.53
C LEU A 162 -6.63 -0.29 10.89
N ASN A 163 -7.62 -0.34 9.98
CA ASN A 163 -8.00 -1.58 9.30
C ASN A 163 -6.84 -2.17 8.49
N ASN A 164 -6.19 -1.34 7.66
CA ASN A 164 -5.08 -1.76 6.82
C ASN A 164 -3.86 -2.17 7.66
N THR A 165 -3.59 -1.47 8.78
CA THR A 165 -2.47 -1.81 9.66
C THR A 165 -2.70 -3.17 10.29
N ILE A 166 -3.87 -3.41 10.89
CA ILE A 166 -4.20 -4.69 11.51
C ILE A 166 -4.12 -5.82 10.47
N ALA A 167 -4.70 -5.61 9.28
CA ALA A 167 -4.65 -6.60 8.21
C ALA A 167 -3.21 -6.87 7.75
N SER A 168 -2.37 -5.84 7.62
CA SER A 168 -0.95 -5.99 7.28
C SER A 168 -0.18 -6.76 8.37
N LEU A 169 -0.49 -6.54 9.64
CA LEU A 169 0.11 -7.31 10.75
C LEU A 169 -0.29 -8.79 10.69
N ILE A 170 -1.53 -9.11 10.34
CA ILE A 170 -1.96 -10.49 10.08
C ILE A 170 -1.23 -11.04 8.83
N GLY A 171 -1.06 -10.22 7.80
CA GLY A 171 -0.35 -10.55 6.57
C GLY A 171 1.11 -10.99 6.77
N VAL A 172 1.75 -10.65 7.88
CA VAL A 172 3.12 -11.11 8.16
C VAL A 172 3.20 -12.63 8.34
N ALA A 173 2.14 -13.25 8.84
CA ALA A 173 2.03 -14.70 8.94
C ALA A 173 2.02 -15.32 7.55
N LEU A 174 1.20 -14.77 6.64
CA LEU A 174 1.16 -15.17 5.24
C LEU A 174 2.54 -14.99 4.59
N LEU A 175 3.16 -13.81 4.72
CA LEU A 175 4.48 -13.53 4.17
C LEU A 175 5.50 -14.57 4.64
N THR A 176 5.56 -14.83 5.94
CA THR A 176 6.53 -15.77 6.52
C THR A 176 6.31 -17.19 6.01
N SER A 177 5.06 -17.61 5.84
CA SER A 177 4.72 -18.94 5.31
C SER A 177 5.06 -19.11 3.83
N VAL A 178 4.81 -18.09 2.99
CA VAL A 178 4.95 -18.24 1.53
C VAL A 178 6.27 -17.73 0.96
N PHE A 179 7.03 -16.90 1.70
CA PHE A 179 8.23 -16.25 1.16
C PHE A 179 9.24 -17.25 0.58
N GLY A 180 9.53 -18.32 1.30
CA GLY A 180 10.48 -19.35 0.84
C GLY A 180 10.01 -20.08 -0.41
N VAL A 181 8.71 -20.40 -0.50
CA VAL A 181 8.12 -21.08 -1.66
C VAL A 181 8.14 -20.17 -2.88
N VAL A 182 7.65 -18.93 -2.73
CA VAL A 182 7.56 -17.95 -3.82
C VAL A 182 8.93 -17.63 -4.39
N ARG A 183 9.93 -17.44 -3.52
CA ARG A 183 11.29 -17.14 -3.97
C ARG A 183 12.02 -18.38 -4.51
N TYR A 184 12.17 -19.42 -3.71
CA TYR A 184 13.12 -20.50 -4.03
C TYR A 184 12.52 -21.59 -4.91
N GLN A 185 11.21 -21.85 -4.82
CA GLN A 185 10.56 -22.89 -5.64
C GLN A 185 10.00 -22.31 -6.94
N PHE A 186 9.34 -21.15 -6.87
CA PHE A 186 8.72 -20.55 -8.05
C PHE A 186 9.60 -19.50 -8.75
N GLY A 187 10.64 -18.97 -8.09
CA GLY A 187 11.49 -17.92 -8.69
C GLY A 187 10.70 -16.64 -9.00
N LEU A 188 9.68 -16.34 -8.19
CA LEU A 188 8.74 -15.24 -8.42
C LEU A 188 9.05 -13.98 -7.59
N PHE A 189 10.22 -13.93 -6.95
CA PHE A 189 10.62 -12.76 -6.19
C PHE A 189 11.00 -11.61 -7.14
N TRP A 190 10.31 -10.48 -7.05
CA TRP A 190 10.42 -9.41 -8.05
C TRP A 190 11.83 -8.87 -8.23
N ALA A 191 12.62 -8.81 -7.15
CA ALA A 191 13.98 -8.30 -7.19
C ALA A 191 14.97 -9.24 -7.90
N GLU A 192 14.59 -10.49 -8.13
CA GLU A 192 15.33 -11.47 -8.93
C GLU A 192 14.80 -11.57 -10.37
N ILE A 193 13.52 -11.20 -10.60
CA ILE A 193 12.91 -11.18 -11.94
C ILE A 193 13.36 -9.95 -12.74
N MET A 194 13.40 -8.78 -12.10
CA MET A 194 13.75 -7.52 -12.75
C MET A 194 15.26 -7.29 -12.75
N GLU A 195 15.77 -6.76 -13.86
CA GLU A 195 17.18 -6.37 -13.92
C GLU A 195 17.46 -5.15 -13.04
N GLU A 196 18.64 -5.06 -12.42
CA GLU A 196 19.00 -3.93 -11.55
C GLU A 196 18.88 -2.57 -12.27
N ALA A 197 19.17 -2.53 -13.57
CA ALA A 197 19.04 -1.35 -14.41
C ALA A 197 17.58 -0.89 -14.56
N GLU A 198 16.62 -1.82 -14.58
CA GLU A 198 15.18 -1.54 -14.65
C GLU A 198 14.62 -1.10 -13.31
N ILE A 199 15.08 -1.72 -12.21
CA ILE A 199 14.73 -1.32 -10.85
C ILE A 199 15.15 0.13 -10.62
N GLY A 200 16.40 0.44 -10.98
CA GLY A 200 16.99 1.77 -10.81
C GLY A 200 17.27 2.14 -9.35
N ARG A 201 17.70 3.38 -9.16
CA ARG A 201 17.91 3.98 -7.83
C ARG A 201 16.83 5.03 -7.57
N PRO A 202 16.42 5.23 -6.31
CA PRO A 202 15.55 6.34 -5.95
C PRO A 202 16.22 7.68 -6.30
N ILE A 203 15.42 8.68 -6.66
CA ILE A 203 15.93 10.03 -6.98
C ILE A 203 16.48 10.68 -5.72
N ALA A 204 15.71 10.60 -4.63
CA ALA A 204 16.08 11.13 -3.32
C ALA A 204 15.49 10.25 -2.21
N GLY A 205 15.91 8.98 -2.16
CA GLY A 205 15.24 7.94 -1.37
C GLY A 205 15.03 8.27 0.11
N LEU A 206 16.03 8.90 0.75
CA LEU A 206 15.91 9.33 2.14
C LEU A 206 14.85 10.43 2.31
N LEU A 207 14.90 11.47 1.48
CA LEU A 207 13.94 12.58 1.53
C LEU A 207 12.54 12.10 1.19
N GLY A 208 12.39 11.24 0.17
CA GLY A 208 11.11 10.64 -0.20
C GLY A 208 10.51 9.81 0.93
N ALA A 209 11.30 8.95 1.57
CA ALA A 209 10.85 8.12 2.68
C ALA A 209 10.36 8.96 3.87
N TRP A 210 11.13 9.98 4.27
CA TRP A 210 10.75 10.87 5.36
C TRP A 210 9.56 11.76 5.00
N LEU A 211 9.47 12.24 3.77
CA LEU A 211 8.34 13.04 3.32
C LEU A 211 7.04 12.23 3.37
N VAL A 212 7.04 10.99 2.85
CA VAL A 212 5.88 10.09 2.97
C VAL A 212 5.55 9.82 4.43
N THR A 213 6.55 9.50 5.26
CA THR A 213 6.33 9.17 6.67
C THR A 213 5.71 10.32 7.44
N LEU A 214 6.28 11.53 7.33
CA LEU A 214 5.79 12.72 8.01
C LEU A 214 4.41 13.13 7.48
N ALA A 215 4.21 13.10 6.17
CA ALA A 215 2.91 13.43 5.57
C ALA A 215 1.82 12.44 5.98
N SER A 216 2.11 11.14 6.04
CA SER A 216 1.18 10.14 6.57
C SER A 216 0.82 10.39 8.03
N LEU A 217 1.80 10.73 8.87
CA LEU A 217 1.57 11.03 10.29
C LEU A 217 0.75 12.32 10.47
N ILE A 218 1.11 13.39 9.77
CA ILE A 218 0.39 14.67 9.80
C ILE A 218 -1.02 14.48 9.22
N GLY A 219 -1.20 13.67 8.18
CA GLY A 219 -2.52 13.40 7.62
C GLY A 219 -3.46 12.76 8.65
N ILE A 220 -2.96 11.89 9.53
CA ILE A 220 -3.78 11.19 10.53
C ILE A 220 -3.95 12.00 11.83
N PHE A 221 -2.88 12.66 12.30
CA PHE A 221 -2.86 13.33 13.61
C PHE A 221 -2.90 14.86 13.52
N GLY A 222 -2.80 15.44 12.32
CA GLY A 222 -2.66 16.87 12.10
C GLY A 222 -3.81 17.69 12.68
N GLU A 223 -5.03 17.16 12.65
CA GLU A 223 -6.22 17.82 13.26
C GLU A 223 -6.07 18.04 14.77
N MET A 224 -5.25 17.21 15.45
CA MET A 224 -5.00 17.34 16.89
C MET A 224 -3.87 18.33 17.21
N LEU A 225 -3.04 18.67 16.21
CA LEU A 225 -1.77 19.37 16.39
C LEU A 225 -1.75 20.74 15.72
N ILE A 226 -2.60 20.95 14.71
CA ILE A 226 -2.58 22.10 13.82
C ILE A 226 -4.01 22.61 13.67
N ASP A 227 -4.22 23.90 13.93
CA ASP A 227 -5.52 24.57 13.75
C ASP A 227 -5.75 24.92 12.28
N LEU A 228 -5.90 23.88 11.45
CA LEU A 228 -6.20 23.96 10.03
C LEU A 228 -7.45 23.13 9.69
N PRO A 229 -8.21 23.51 8.64
CA PRO A 229 -9.32 22.70 8.16
C PRO A 229 -8.89 21.28 7.79
N SER A 230 -9.68 20.27 8.15
CA SER A 230 -9.45 18.86 7.85
C SER A 230 -9.15 18.60 6.37
N ALA A 231 -9.93 19.23 5.48
CA ALA A 231 -9.74 19.15 4.04
C ALA A 231 -8.36 19.68 3.60
N ALA A 232 -7.88 20.78 4.19
CA ALA A 232 -6.58 21.34 3.86
C ALA A 232 -5.45 20.40 4.31
N ILE A 233 -5.56 19.84 5.51
CA ILE A 233 -4.61 18.84 6.02
C ILE A 233 -4.57 17.63 5.10
N GLY A 234 -5.75 17.09 4.73
CA GLY A 234 -5.87 15.91 3.87
C GLY A 234 -5.25 16.10 2.49
N TRP A 235 -5.50 17.23 1.83
CA TRP A 235 -4.95 17.51 0.50
C TRP A 235 -3.44 17.81 0.53
N VAL A 236 -2.96 18.58 1.51
CA VAL A 236 -1.51 18.86 1.65
C VAL A 236 -0.75 17.57 1.95
N ALA A 237 -1.26 16.73 2.86
CA ALA A 237 -0.67 15.44 3.16
C ALA A 237 -0.68 14.51 1.93
N THR A 238 -1.80 14.46 1.20
CA THR A 238 -1.92 13.69 -0.04
C THR A 238 -0.88 14.10 -1.08
N LEU A 239 -0.73 15.40 -1.34
CA LEU A 239 0.28 15.91 -2.27
C LEU A 239 1.70 15.55 -1.83
N ALA A 240 2.01 15.73 -0.54
CA ALA A 240 3.33 15.38 0.01
C ALA A 240 3.62 13.87 -0.08
N ILE A 241 2.62 13.00 0.17
CA ILE A 241 2.73 11.54 0.00
C ILE A 241 3.04 11.19 -1.46
N ILE A 242 2.33 11.79 -2.42
CA ILE A 242 2.53 11.53 -3.85
C ILE A 242 3.92 11.99 -4.28
N ILE A 243 4.34 13.20 -3.90
CA ILE A 243 5.68 13.74 -4.21
C ILE A 243 6.75 12.86 -3.57
N GLY A 244 6.61 12.50 -2.29
CA GLY A 244 7.56 11.63 -1.60
C GLY A 244 7.66 10.26 -2.27
N SER A 245 6.54 9.72 -2.74
CA SER A 245 6.49 8.45 -3.47
C SER A 245 7.16 8.55 -4.85
N LEU A 246 7.14 9.70 -5.51
CA LEU A 246 7.86 9.94 -6.77
C LEU A 246 9.38 10.04 -6.57
N LEU A 247 9.84 10.46 -5.38
CA LEU A 247 11.26 10.56 -5.03
C LEU A 247 11.90 9.20 -4.66
N LEU A 248 11.09 8.24 -4.21
CA LEU A 248 11.45 6.83 -4.01
C LEU A 248 11.56 6.11 -5.36
#